data_AF-A0A8S2VVM5-F1
#
_entry.id   AF-A0A8S2VVM5-F1
#
_cell.length_a   1.000
_cell.length_b   1.000
_cell.length_c   1.000
_cell.angle_alpha   90.00
_cell.angle_beta   90.00
_cell.angle_gamma   90.00
#
_symmetry.space_group_name_H-M   'P 1'
#
loop_
_entity.id
_entity.type
_entity.pdbx_description
1 polymer ?
#
loop_
_entity_poly.entity_id
_entity_poly.type
_entity_poly.pdbx_seq_one_letter_code
_entity_poly.pdbx_strand_id
1 'polypeptide(L)'
;VRDVDINRHLRTLPAFDALIRNRTRSSNSILTTSAKINSEINENIDNIRYRQMKETETLLINFNRHKMNLDDICTNYKQIKLLANCHESLDWLYDKLSYYFDILEKCLNDPIYLDHLTQQSVNNQYTTVNSNPIISTLNRQKHVQHKYSLLKLSHANLEIFSNAMKTIFTLSYDMLLVLYLEIRLHCFYHLSLLFRNHSHYSLAIDTDPDENILNLNRDLSRLQETLISSLGDQKFQYLFQGLGSFLATNLIRSSKRFRRISETGITKMCRNIFSTEQTLTQIRTIGGGDAELMRAHRYFELLYSKPDEIIGILEEKGQEYTETDYINLLHLKHRSFPATDFDLK
;
A
#
# COMPACT_ATOMS: atom_id res chain seq x y z
N VAL A 1 -6.18 10.01 -16.67
CA VAL A 1 -7.01 8.87 -16.23
C VAL A 1 -8.46 9.35 -16.09
N ARG A 2 -9.39 8.87 -16.94
CA ARG A 2 -10.81 9.32 -17.03
C ARG A 2 -11.83 8.27 -16.56
N ASP A 3 -11.39 7.13 -16.03
CA ASP A 3 -12.31 6.11 -15.54
C ASP A 3 -12.61 6.33 -14.05
N VAL A 4 -13.75 6.96 -13.80
CA VAL A 4 -14.33 7.15 -12.46
C VAL A 4 -14.52 5.80 -11.74
N ASP A 5 -14.78 4.73 -12.49
CA ASP A 5 -14.90 3.36 -11.97
C ASP A 5 -13.55 2.78 -11.52
N ILE A 6 -12.45 3.12 -12.20
CA ILE A 6 -11.11 2.71 -11.79
C ILE A 6 -10.71 3.45 -10.52
N ASN A 7 -10.96 4.76 -10.43
CA ASN A 7 -10.71 5.52 -9.21
C ASN A 7 -11.56 5.02 -8.03
N ARG A 8 -12.84 4.68 -8.28
CA ARG A 8 -13.72 4.10 -7.27
C ARG A 8 -13.22 2.72 -6.82
N HIS A 9 -12.82 1.86 -7.76
CA HIS A 9 -12.34 0.51 -7.46
C HIS A 9 -10.98 0.51 -6.75
N LEU A 10 -10.09 1.45 -7.12
CA LEU A 10 -8.80 1.68 -6.46
C LEU A 10 -8.98 2.28 -5.05
N ARG A 11 -10.00 3.11 -4.84
CA ARG A 11 -10.35 3.65 -3.50
C ARG A 11 -11.04 2.63 -2.61
N THR A 12 -11.76 1.67 -3.18
CA THR A 12 -12.29 0.51 -2.44
C THR A 12 -11.25 -0.61 -2.32
N LEU A 13 -9.97 -0.32 -2.58
CA LEU A 13 -8.92 -1.30 -2.34
C LEU A 13 -8.94 -1.63 -0.85
N PRO A 14 -9.12 -2.90 -0.47
CA PRO A 14 -9.51 -3.17 0.91
C PRO A 14 -8.38 -2.90 1.93
N ALA A 15 -7.14 -2.80 1.48
CA ALA A 15 -5.98 -2.36 2.27
C ALA A 15 -6.03 -0.86 2.57
N PHE A 16 -6.47 -0.06 1.59
CA PHE A 16 -6.67 1.39 1.75
C PHE A 16 -7.85 1.68 2.69
N ASP A 17 -8.96 0.95 2.54
CA ASP A 17 -10.10 1.02 3.46
C ASP A 17 -9.73 0.58 4.88
N ALA A 18 -8.82 -0.38 5.04
CA ALA A 18 -8.32 -0.78 6.36
C ALA A 18 -7.45 0.32 7.00
N LEU A 19 -6.58 0.97 6.22
CA LEU A 19 -5.77 2.10 6.68
C LEU A 19 -6.65 3.28 7.11
N ILE A 20 -7.66 3.63 6.31
CA ILE A 20 -8.64 4.67 6.64
C ILE A 20 -9.42 4.30 7.91
N ARG A 21 -9.92 3.05 8.01
CA ARG A 21 -10.66 2.56 9.19
C ARG A 21 -9.81 2.58 10.47
N ASN A 22 -8.55 2.16 10.40
CA ASN A 22 -7.65 2.18 11.56
C ASN A 22 -7.41 3.61 12.06
N ARG A 23 -7.31 4.59 11.16
CA ARG A 23 -7.22 6.00 11.54
C ARG A 23 -8.50 6.51 12.22
N THR A 24 -9.67 6.22 11.66
CA THR A 24 -10.95 6.63 12.28
C THR A 24 -11.21 5.97 13.64
N ARG A 25 -10.64 4.79 13.90
CA ARG A 25 -10.67 4.12 15.20
C ARG A 25 -9.74 4.77 16.22
N SER A 26 -8.55 5.24 15.80
CA SER A 26 -7.62 5.94 16.69
C SER A 26 -8.17 7.27 17.23
N SER A 27 -9.09 7.91 16.50
CA SER A 27 -9.81 9.11 16.97
C SER A 27 -10.90 8.80 18.01
N ASN A 28 -11.36 7.54 18.09
CA ASN A 28 -12.53 7.14 18.89
C ASN A 28 -12.21 6.16 20.04
N SER A 29 -10.96 5.66 20.17
CA SER A 29 -10.63 4.61 21.15
C SER A 29 -10.04 5.16 22.45
N ILE A 30 -10.91 5.71 23.30
CA ILE A 30 -10.76 5.58 24.75
C ILE A 30 -11.83 4.56 25.17
N LEU A 31 -11.40 3.40 25.70
CA LEU A 31 -12.15 2.16 25.97
C LEU A 31 -12.40 1.25 24.75
N THR A 32 -11.63 0.17 24.65
CA THR A 32 -12.19 -1.20 24.58
C THR A 32 -11.14 -2.24 24.98
N THR A 33 -11.60 -3.23 25.73
CA THR A 33 -10.86 -4.21 26.52
C THR A 33 -10.11 -5.27 25.69
N SER A 34 -8.99 -5.72 26.24
CA SER A 34 -7.95 -6.63 25.71
C SER A 34 -8.37 -8.04 25.27
N ALA A 35 -9.64 -8.44 25.40
CA ALA A 35 -10.08 -9.80 25.09
C ALA A 35 -10.62 -10.01 23.65
N LYS A 36 -10.96 -8.93 22.92
CA LYS A 36 -11.39 -9.00 21.50
C LYS A 36 -10.23 -9.06 20.50
N ILE A 37 -9.00 -8.82 20.97
CA ILE A 37 -7.82 -8.67 20.11
C ILE A 37 -7.41 -10.02 19.50
N ASN A 38 -7.63 -11.15 20.17
CA ASN A 38 -7.05 -12.43 19.74
C ASN A 38 -7.90 -13.24 18.75
N SER A 39 -9.22 -13.05 18.64
CA SER A 39 -10.03 -13.73 17.60
C SER A 39 -10.14 -12.91 16.30
N GLU A 40 -9.97 -11.59 16.35
CA GLU A 40 -9.99 -10.70 15.17
C GLU A 40 -8.69 -10.76 14.33
N ILE A 41 -7.60 -11.33 14.86
CA ILE A 41 -6.31 -11.44 14.14
C ILE A 41 -6.32 -12.54 13.08
N ASN A 42 -6.97 -13.69 13.34
CA ASN A 42 -6.97 -14.81 12.40
C ASN A 42 -7.97 -14.63 11.24
N GLU A 43 -9.14 -14.03 11.47
CA GLU A 43 -9.99 -13.55 10.37
C GLU A 43 -9.31 -12.42 9.57
N ASN A 44 -8.27 -11.79 10.09
CA ASN A 44 -7.57 -10.72 9.38
C ASN A 44 -6.60 -11.24 8.32
N ILE A 45 -5.85 -12.32 8.56
CA ILE A 45 -4.74 -12.73 7.67
C ILE A 45 -5.25 -13.23 6.33
N ASP A 46 -6.22 -14.13 6.31
CA ASP A 46 -6.77 -14.66 5.06
C ASP A 46 -7.59 -13.60 4.32
N ASN A 47 -8.28 -12.72 5.05
CA ASN A 47 -8.89 -11.54 4.46
C ASN A 47 -7.82 -10.59 3.87
N ILE A 48 -6.69 -10.35 4.54
CA ILE A 48 -5.58 -9.56 4.00
C ILE A 48 -5.06 -10.20 2.70
N ARG A 49 -4.81 -11.51 2.69
CA ARG A 49 -4.34 -12.25 1.52
C ARG A 49 -5.33 -12.19 0.36
N TYR A 50 -6.60 -12.47 0.63
CA TYR A 50 -7.66 -12.38 -0.38
C TYR A 50 -7.75 -10.98 -0.99
N ARG A 51 -7.59 -9.94 -0.17
CA ARG A 51 -7.63 -8.53 -0.59
C ARG A 51 -6.42 -8.17 -1.45
N GLN A 52 -5.22 -8.59 -1.04
CA GLN A 52 -3.99 -8.43 -1.83
C GLN A 52 -4.05 -9.17 -3.16
N MET A 53 -4.65 -10.37 -3.17
CA MET A 53 -4.84 -11.15 -4.38
C MET A 53 -5.74 -10.41 -5.36
N LYS A 54 -6.95 -10.01 -4.94
CA LYS A 54 -7.89 -9.25 -5.79
C LYS A 54 -7.31 -7.96 -6.35
N GLU A 55 -6.59 -7.22 -5.51
CA GLU A 55 -5.87 -6.03 -5.95
C GLU A 55 -4.87 -6.37 -7.06
N THR A 56 -4.01 -7.36 -6.82
CA THR A 56 -2.99 -7.80 -7.75
C THR A 56 -3.60 -8.20 -9.10
N GLU A 57 -4.70 -8.93 -9.09
CA GLU A 57 -5.42 -9.29 -10.33
C GLU A 57 -5.91 -8.06 -11.08
N THR A 58 -6.56 -7.13 -10.38
CA THR A 58 -7.08 -5.90 -10.99
C THR A 58 -5.95 -5.08 -11.61
N LEU A 59 -4.85 -4.89 -10.89
CA LEU A 59 -3.71 -4.11 -11.35
C LEU A 59 -3.04 -4.76 -12.55
N LEU A 60 -2.81 -6.08 -12.52
CA LEU A 60 -2.22 -6.78 -13.65
C LEU A 60 -3.12 -6.75 -14.89
N ILE A 61 -4.44 -6.87 -14.74
CA ILE A 61 -5.38 -6.73 -15.86
C ILE A 61 -5.26 -5.33 -16.47
N ASN A 62 -5.18 -4.29 -15.65
CA ASN A 62 -5.10 -2.91 -16.11
C ASN A 62 -3.74 -2.57 -16.74
N PHE A 63 -2.64 -2.94 -16.09
CA PHE A 63 -1.28 -2.68 -16.60
C PHE A 63 -1.01 -3.44 -17.91
N ASN A 64 -1.61 -4.62 -18.10
CA ASN A 64 -1.46 -5.37 -19.36
C ASN A 64 -2.25 -4.76 -20.55
N ARG A 65 -3.13 -3.77 -20.36
CA ARG A 65 -3.90 -3.15 -21.46
C ARG A 65 -3.03 -2.33 -22.41
N HIS A 66 -1.95 -1.75 -21.91
CA HIS A 66 -1.05 -0.90 -22.68
C HIS A 66 0.40 -1.37 -22.51
N LYS A 67 1.19 -1.25 -23.58
CA LYS A 67 2.65 -1.45 -23.48
C LYS A 67 3.21 -0.24 -22.74
N MET A 68 3.77 -0.45 -21.55
CA MET A 68 4.35 0.62 -20.76
C MET A 68 5.72 1.00 -21.29
N ASN A 69 5.98 2.30 -21.34
CA ASN A 69 7.29 2.88 -21.64
C ASN A 69 7.90 3.49 -20.36
N LEU A 70 9.17 3.88 -20.42
CA LEU A 70 9.82 4.61 -19.31
C LEU A 70 9.11 5.92 -18.96
N ASP A 71 8.51 6.57 -19.96
CA ASP A 71 7.81 7.85 -19.78
C ASP A 71 6.52 7.72 -18.97
N ASP A 72 5.99 6.50 -18.84
CA ASP A 72 4.78 6.23 -18.05
C ASP A 72 5.08 6.12 -16.54
N ILE A 73 6.36 6.13 -16.15
CA ILE A 73 6.82 5.88 -14.78
C ILE A 73 7.54 7.11 -14.25
N CYS A 74 7.33 7.41 -12.97
CA CYS A 74 7.92 8.55 -12.29
C CYS A 74 9.39 8.28 -11.93
N THR A 75 10.28 8.45 -12.91
CA THR A 75 11.74 8.27 -12.72
C THR A 75 12.38 9.34 -11.83
N ASN A 76 11.68 10.45 -11.56
CA ASN A 76 12.20 11.54 -10.74
C ASN A 76 11.83 11.35 -9.26
N TYR A 77 12.75 10.77 -8.49
CA TYR A 77 12.58 10.55 -7.06
C TYR A 77 12.29 11.83 -6.25
N LYS A 78 12.69 13.02 -6.75
CA LYS A 78 12.35 14.29 -6.09
C LYS A 78 10.84 14.58 -6.17
N GLN A 79 10.18 14.21 -7.26
CA GLN A 79 8.73 14.36 -7.41
C GLN A 79 7.98 13.38 -6.51
N ILE A 80 8.46 12.14 -6.39
CA ILE A 80 7.95 11.14 -5.45
C ILE A 80 8.08 11.65 -4.01
N LYS A 81 9.25 12.20 -3.65
CA LYS A 81 9.48 12.83 -2.34
C LYS A 81 8.53 14.01 -2.09
N LEU A 82 8.34 14.87 -3.09
CA LEU A 82 7.42 16.00 -2.99
C LEU A 82 6.00 15.52 -2.73
N LEU A 83 5.54 14.50 -3.46
CA LEU A 83 4.20 13.93 -3.30
C LEU A 83 4.00 13.33 -1.90
N ALA A 84 5.00 12.64 -1.37
CA ALA A 84 4.99 12.11 0.00
C ALA A 84 4.92 13.24 1.04
N ASN A 85 5.71 14.30 0.89
CA ASN A 85 5.66 15.45 1.79
C ASN A 85 4.32 16.21 1.69
N CYS A 86 3.74 16.31 0.49
CA CYS A 86 2.43 16.88 0.29
C CYS A 86 1.35 16.06 1.00
N HIS A 87 1.41 14.73 0.91
CA HIS A 87 0.54 13.84 1.67
C HIS A 87 0.62 14.12 3.17
N GLU A 88 1.82 14.09 3.79
CA GLU A 88 1.96 14.35 5.23
C GLU A 88 1.49 15.75 5.64
N SER A 89 1.74 16.77 4.80
CA SER A 89 1.31 18.15 5.07
C SER A 89 -0.22 18.28 5.06
N LEU A 90 -0.89 17.67 4.07
CA LEU A 90 -2.35 17.66 4.00
C LEU A 90 -2.96 16.82 5.12
N ASP A 91 -2.29 15.74 5.50
CA ASP A 91 -2.71 14.87 6.58
C ASP A 91 -2.70 15.59 7.94
N TRP A 92 -1.59 16.27 8.22
CA TRP A 92 -1.44 17.13 9.39
C TRP A 92 -2.46 18.28 9.39
N LEU A 93 -2.67 18.92 8.23
CA LEU A 93 -3.64 20.00 8.11
C LEU A 93 -5.05 19.50 8.41
N TYR A 94 -5.43 18.34 7.88
CA TYR A 94 -6.73 17.73 8.17
C TYR A 94 -6.91 17.45 9.67
N ASP A 95 -5.89 16.92 10.35
CA ASP A 95 -5.97 16.65 11.79
C ASP A 95 -6.17 17.94 12.60
N LYS A 96 -5.48 19.02 12.23
CA LYS A 96 -5.67 20.33 12.87
C LYS A 96 -7.04 20.92 12.59
N LEU A 97 -7.49 20.89 11.33
CA LEU A 97 -8.81 21.40 10.97
C LEU A 97 -9.92 20.61 11.66
N SER A 98 -9.76 19.28 11.81
CA SER A 98 -10.72 18.43 12.50
C SER A 98 -10.81 18.77 14.00
N TYR A 99 -9.66 18.98 14.64
CA TYR A 99 -9.63 19.44 16.02
C TYR A 99 -10.34 20.79 16.21
N TYR A 100 -10.10 21.75 15.30
CA TYR A 100 -10.81 23.05 15.36
C TYR A 100 -12.30 22.91 15.04
N PHE A 101 -12.68 22.03 14.12
CA PHE A 101 -14.08 21.73 13.83
C PHE A 101 -14.82 21.23 15.05
N ASP A 102 -14.24 20.25 15.76
CA ASP A 102 -14.84 19.68 16.98
C ASP A 102 -15.04 20.75 18.06
N ILE A 103 -14.09 21.68 18.20
CA ILE A 103 -14.21 22.82 19.12
C ILE A 103 -15.34 23.75 18.66
N LEU A 104 -15.38 24.10 17.38
CA LEU A 104 -16.39 24.99 16.82
C LEU A 104 -17.80 24.40 16.94
N GLU A 105 -17.95 23.10 16.68
CA GLU A 105 -19.20 22.36 16.84
C GLU A 105 -19.65 22.33 18.31
N LYS A 106 -18.74 22.05 19.25
CA LYS A 106 -19.02 22.11 20.70
C LYS A 106 -19.41 23.51 21.16
N CYS A 107 -18.73 24.56 20.67
CA CYS A 107 -19.07 25.95 20.99
C CYS A 107 -20.41 26.39 20.43
N LEU A 108 -20.88 25.76 19.34
CA LEU A 108 -22.20 26.03 18.78
C LEU A 108 -23.31 25.41 19.65
N ASN A 109 -23.04 24.24 20.22
CA ASN A 109 -23.98 23.50 21.07
C ASN A 109 -23.99 24.01 22.51
N ASP A 110 -22.84 24.47 23.06
CA ASP A 110 -22.70 25.00 24.41
C ASP A 110 -21.85 26.30 24.46
N PRO A 111 -22.45 27.48 24.68
CA PRO A 111 -21.71 28.76 24.73
C PRO A 111 -20.79 28.92 25.95
N ILE A 112 -20.90 28.05 26.97
CA ILE A 112 -20.07 28.06 28.20
C ILE A 112 -18.69 27.43 27.94
N TYR A 113 -18.53 26.63 26.88
CA TYR A 113 -17.31 25.86 26.58
C TYR A 113 -16.10 26.75 26.25
N LEU A 114 -16.35 27.90 25.64
CA LEU A 114 -15.31 28.85 25.23
C LEU A 114 -14.65 29.52 26.45
N ASP A 115 -15.42 29.74 27.53
CA ASP A 115 -14.95 30.38 28.76
C ASP A 115 -14.00 29.45 29.55
N HIS A 116 -14.28 28.14 29.57
CA HIS A 116 -13.42 27.12 30.18
C HIS A 116 -12.08 26.93 29.44
N LEU A 117 -12.07 26.97 28.10
CA LEU A 117 -10.84 26.89 27.29
C LEU A 117 -9.94 28.12 27.49
N THR A 118 -10.53 29.33 27.57
CA THR A 118 -9.76 30.54 27.89
C THR A 118 -9.19 30.55 29.31
N GLN A 119 -9.93 30.05 30.31
CA GLN A 119 -9.43 30.00 31.70
C GLN A 119 -8.26 29.02 31.89
N GLN A 120 -8.23 27.89 31.17
CA GLN A 120 -7.08 26.97 31.20
C GLN A 120 -5.81 27.58 30.60
N SER A 121 -5.94 28.44 29.58
CA SER A 121 -4.78 29.13 28.97
C SER A 121 -4.19 30.24 29.87
N VAL A 122 -5.01 30.89 30.70
CA VAL A 122 -4.57 31.99 31.58
C VAL A 122 -4.00 31.47 32.91
N ASN A 123 -4.47 30.33 33.43
CA ASN A 123 -3.97 29.77 34.69
C ASN A 123 -2.53 29.23 34.63
N ASN A 124 -1.94 29.06 33.44
CA ASN A 124 -0.56 28.60 33.28
C ASN A 124 0.50 29.71 33.21
N GLN A 125 0.15 30.99 33.41
CA GLN A 125 1.14 32.09 33.37
C GLN A 125 1.21 33.02 34.59
N TYR A 126 0.33 32.93 35.58
CA TYR A 126 0.45 33.78 36.78
C TYR A 126 -0.02 33.09 38.06
N THR A 127 0.85 32.28 38.67
CA THR A 127 0.77 32.01 40.11
C THR A 127 1.72 32.95 40.84
N THR A 128 1.23 34.11 41.31
CA THR A 128 1.59 34.68 42.62
C THR A 128 0.63 35.79 43.07
N VAL A 129 -0.21 35.42 44.04
CA VAL A 129 -0.52 36.10 45.31
C VAL A 129 -1.17 37.51 45.33
N ASN A 130 -2.31 37.55 46.04
CA ASN A 130 -2.97 38.66 46.75
C ASN A 130 -3.75 39.72 45.95
N SER A 131 -5.09 39.60 45.95
CA SER A 131 -5.96 40.36 46.88
C SER A 131 -7.47 40.16 46.60
N ASN A 132 -8.21 39.81 47.67
CA ASN A 132 -9.66 39.95 47.96
C ASN A 132 -10.70 39.92 46.81
N PRO A 133 -11.60 38.91 46.75
CA PRO A 133 -12.68 38.85 45.78
C PRO A 133 -14.05 39.10 46.44
N ILE A 134 -14.47 40.37 46.67
CA ILE A 134 -15.86 40.64 47.08
C ILE A 134 -16.57 41.71 46.23
N ILE A 135 -15.89 42.50 45.38
CA ILE A 135 -16.54 43.66 44.72
C ILE A 135 -16.70 43.53 43.19
N SER A 136 -16.22 42.47 42.52
CA SER A 136 -16.30 42.38 41.05
C SER A 136 -17.50 41.61 40.47
N THR A 137 -18.40 41.07 41.30
CA THR A 137 -19.48 40.17 40.87
C THR A 137 -20.76 40.85 40.35
N LEU A 138 -20.99 42.14 40.62
CA LEU A 138 -22.27 42.80 40.25
C LEU A 138 -22.26 43.58 38.93
N ASN A 139 -21.09 43.96 38.39
CA ASN A 139 -21.01 44.74 37.13
C ASN A 139 -20.54 43.94 35.91
N ARG A 140 -20.26 42.63 36.05
CA ARG A 140 -19.82 41.79 34.93
C ARG A 140 -20.96 41.14 34.15
N GLN A 141 -22.22 41.25 34.58
CA GLN A 141 -23.33 40.59 33.86
C GLN A 141 -23.84 41.37 32.63
N LYS A 142 -23.70 42.70 32.58
CA LYS A 142 -24.25 43.50 31.46
C LYS A 142 -23.31 43.66 30.25
N HIS A 143 -22.00 43.46 30.41
CA HIS A 143 -21.02 43.62 29.32
C HIS A 143 -20.62 42.32 28.61
N VAL A 144 -21.05 41.16 29.12
CA VAL A 144 -20.69 39.84 28.59
C VAL A 144 -21.64 39.43 27.45
N GLN A 145 -22.91 39.85 27.46
CA GLN A 145 -23.91 39.49 26.45
C GLN A 145 -23.56 39.97 25.01
N HIS A 146 -22.85 41.09 24.86
CA HIS A 146 -22.58 41.67 23.54
C HIS A 146 -21.28 41.18 22.87
N LYS A 147 -20.38 40.48 23.58
CA LYS A 147 -19.08 40.08 23.00
C LYS A 147 -19.12 38.73 22.26
N TYR A 148 -20.11 37.88 22.56
CA TYR A 148 -20.24 36.56 21.92
C TYR A 148 -21.24 36.53 20.75
N SER A 149 -21.92 37.65 20.46
CA SER A 149 -22.82 37.77 19.29
C SER A 149 -22.09 37.87 17.93
N LEU A 150 -20.76 37.72 17.89
CA LEU A 150 -19.96 38.03 16.70
C LEU A 150 -19.38 36.82 15.96
N LEU A 151 -19.49 35.59 16.48
CA LEU A 151 -19.44 34.43 15.60
C LEU A 151 -20.85 34.11 15.14
N LYS A 152 -21.30 34.77 14.07
CA LYS A 152 -22.34 34.21 13.19
C LYS A 152 -21.77 32.97 12.49
N LEU A 153 -21.45 31.94 13.26
CA LEU A 153 -21.17 30.62 12.74
C LEU A 153 -22.52 30.05 12.33
N SER A 154 -22.91 30.24 11.07
CA SER A 154 -24.07 29.55 10.52
C SER A 154 -23.74 28.07 10.38
N HIS A 155 -24.73 27.18 10.59
CA HIS A 155 -24.60 25.76 10.22
C HIS A 155 -24.13 25.59 8.77
N ALA A 156 -24.49 26.51 7.87
CA ALA A 156 -24.00 26.52 6.49
C ALA A 156 -22.47 26.72 6.39
N ASN A 157 -21.87 27.55 7.25
CA ASN A 157 -20.42 27.77 7.27
C ASN A 157 -19.69 26.52 7.79
N LEU A 158 -20.27 25.82 8.78
CA LEU A 158 -19.75 24.54 9.24
C LEU A 158 -19.86 23.45 8.18
N GLU A 159 -20.96 23.43 7.40
CA GLU A 159 -21.12 22.47 6.30
C GLU A 159 -20.08 22.72 5.19
N ILE A 160 -19.86 23.97 4.79
CA ILE A 160 -18.81 24.34 3.82
C ILE A 160 -17.43 23.91 4.34
N PHE A 161 -17.15 24.17 5.62
CA PHE A 161 -15.89 23.76 6.24
C PHE A 161 -15.73 22.24 6.28
N SER A 162 -16.79 21.50 6.65
CA SER A 162 -16.81 20.03 6.63
C SER A 162 -16.53 19.48 5.23
N ASN A 163 -17.14 20.07 4.20
CA ASN A 163 -16.91 19.67 2.81
C ASN A 163 -15.47 19.97 2.35
N ALA A 164 -14.90 21.11 2.76
CA ALA A 164 -13.49 21.42 2.51
C ALA A 164 -12.55 20.41 3.19
N MET A 165 -12.82 20.05 4.45
CA MET A 165 -12.05 19.02 5.17
C MET A 165 -12.11 17.66 4.48
N LYS A 166 -13.31 17.22 4.06
CA LYS A 166 -13.47 15.97 3.29
C LYS A 166 -12.64 16.00 2.00
N THR A 167 -12.55 17.15 1.34
CA THR A 167 -11.76 17.32 0.12
C THR A 167 -10.26 17.20 0.40
N ILE A 168 -9.76 17.86 1.45
CA ILE A 168 -8.34 17.76 1.88
C ILE A 168 -7.99 16.32 2.25
N PHE A 169 -8.85 15.67 3.03
CA PHE A 169 -8.70 14.26 3.40
C PHE A 169 -8.60 13.39 2.16
N THR A 170 -9.59 13.49 1.26
CA THR A 170 -9.64 12.70 0.03
C THR A 170 -8.39 12.89 -0.81
N LEU A 171 -7.95 14.15 -0.99
CA LEU A 171 -6.76 14.47 -1.77
C LEU A 171 -5.49 13.89 -1.14
N SER A 172 -5.33 14.00 0.18
CA SER A 172 -4.19 13.41 0.90
C SER A 172 -4.11 11.91 0.63
N TYR A 173 -5.23 11.20 0.75
CA TYR A 173 -5.30 9.76 0.53
C TYR A 173 -5.12 9.36 -0.94
N ASP A 174 -5.60 10.17 -1.89
CA ASP A 174 -5.31 9.96 -3.30
C ASP A 174 -3.81 10.06 -3.61
N MET A 175 -3.10 11.00 -2.99
CA MET A 175 -1.64 11.09 -3.15
C MET A 175 -0.92 9.84 -2.65
N LEU A 176 -1.35 9.30 -1.51
CA LEU A 176 -0.80 8.05 -0.97
C LEU A 176 -1.11 6.86 -1.89
N LEU A 177 -2.31 6.81 -2.45
CA LEU A 177 -2.70 5.79 -3.42
C LEU A 177 -1.89 5.88 -4.72
N VAL A 178 -1.60 7.09 -5.21
CA VAL A 178 -0.71 7.29 -6.37
C VAL A 178 0.67 6.74 -6.08
N LEU A 179 1.27 7.03 -4.91
CA LEU A 179 2.56 6.46 -4.51
C LEU A 179 2.52 4.92 -4.45
N TYR A 180 1.44 4.36 -3.91
CA TYR A 180 1.23 2.91 -3.82
C TYR A 180 1.19 2.23 -5.19
N LEU A 181 0.53 2.87 -6.16
CA LEU A 181 0.43 2.40 -7.54
C LEU A 181 1.74 2.57 -8.30
N GLU A 182 2.43 3.68 -8.09
CA GLU A 182 3.71 4.00 -8.72
C GLU A 182 4.73 2.88 -8.45
N ILE A 183 4.90 2.47 -7.18
CA ILE A 183 5.82 1.39 -6.81
C ILE A 183 5.51 0.09 -7.57
N ARG A 184 4.23 -0.26 -7.73
CA ARG A 184 3.81 -1.46 -8.48
C ARG A 184 4.02 -1.30 -9.98
N LEU A 185 3.91 -0.09 -10.50
CA LEU A 185 4.17 0.25 -11.89
C LEU A 185 5.66 0.06 -12.23
N HIS A 186 6.56 0.54 -11.36
CA HIS A 186 8.00 0.30 -11.45
C HIS A 186 8.30 -1.22 -11.50
N CYS A 187 7.72 -2.00 -10.58
CA CYS A 187 7.82 -3.46 -10.59
C CYS A 187 7.30 -4.10 -11.89
N PHE A 188 6.13 -3.69 -12.36
CA PHE A 188 5.54 -4.23 -13.58
C PHE A 188 6.41 -3.94 -14.81
N TYR A 189 6.92 -2.72 -14.91
CA TYR A 189 7.75 -2.29 -16.03
C TYR A 189 9.04 -3.10 -16.14
N HIS A 190 9.83 -3.18 -15.07
CA HIS A 190 11.10 -3.90 -15.11
C HIS A 190 10.90 -5.40 -15.39
N LEU A 191 9.84 -6.00 -14.83
CA LEU A 191 9.48 -7.37 -15.18
C LEU A 191 9.06 -7.49 -16.65
N SER A 192 8.29 -6.54 -17.18
CA SER A 192 7.88 -6.57 -18.59
C SER A 192 9.07 -6.55 -19.55
N LEU A 193 10.16 -5.84 -19.21
CA LEU A 193 11.42 -5.83 -19.95
C LEU A 193 12.10 -7.20 -19.95
N LEU A 194 12.15 -7.85 -18.79
CA LEU A 194 12.69 -9.21 -18.65
C LEU A 194 12.01 -10.19 -19.62
N PHE A 195 10.67 -10.16 -19.67
CA PHE A 195 9.92 -11.07 -20.56
C PHE A 195 9.95 -10.67 -22.04
N ARG A 196 10.30 -9.42 -22.36
CA ARG A 196 10.54 -8.99 -23.75
C ARG A 196 11.84 -9.60 -24.30
N ASN A 197 12.82 -9.80 -23.42
CA ASN A 197 14.13 -10.38 -23.74
C ASN A 197 14.16 -11.91 -23.49
N HIS A 198 13.03 -12.60 -23.72
CA HIS A 198 12.87 -14.02 -23.40
C HIS A 198 13.85 -14.97 -24.15
N SER A 199 14.48 -14.52 -25.23
CA SER A 199 15.49 -15.32 -25.97
C SER A 199 16.69 -15.68 -25.10
N HIS A 200 17.07 -14.80 -24.16
CA HIS A 200 18.20 -15.00 -23.25
C HIS A 200 17.99 -16.18 -22.28
N TYR A 201 16.74 -16.56 -22.01
CA TYR A 201 16.41 -17.69 -21.14
C TYR A 201 16.38 -19.04 -21.86
N SER A 202 16.35 -19.03 -23.20
CA SER A 202 16.44 -20.26 -24.00
C SER A 202 17.88 -20.63 -24.34
N LEU A 203 18.80 -19.66 -24.36
CA LEU A 203 20.22 -19.83 -24.68
C LEU A 203 21.12 -19.40 -23.50
N ALA A 204 20.60 -19.39 -22.28
CA ALA A 204 21.36 -18.94 -21.11
C ALA A 204 22.61 -19.81 -20.92
N ILE A 205 23.79 -19.18 -21.00
CA ILE A 205 25.07 -19.82 -20.70
C ILE A 205 25.47 -19.53 -19.25
N ASP A 206 25.15 -18.33 -18.77
CA ASP A 206 25.34 -17.90 -17.38
C ASP A 206 24.09 -18.12 -16.53
N THR A 207 24.31 -18.06 -15.22
CA THR A 207 23.24 -18.12 -14.21
C THR A 207 23.19 -16.85 -13.38
N ASP A 208 23.89 -15.79 -13.79
CA ASP A 208 23.88 -14.52 -13.07
C ASP A 208 22.53 -13.81 -13.22
N PRO A 209 22.08 -13.05 -12.21
CA PRO A 209 20.80 -12.37 -12.25
C PRO A 209 20.74 -11.37 -13.42
N ASP A 210 19.56 -11.26 -14.04
CA ASP A 210 19.31 -10.39 -15.19
C ASP A 210 19.50 -8.92 -14.80
N GLU A 211 20.10 -8.14 -15.71
CA GLU A 211 20.34 -6.71 -15.49
C GLU A 211 19.03 -5.95 -15.20
N ASN A 212 17.91 -6.34 -15.81
CA ASN A 212 16.61 -5.71 -15.57
C ASN A 212 16.12 -5.93 -14.13
N ILE A 213 16.44 -7.09 -13.54
CA ILE A 213 16.13 -7.40 -12.14
C ILE A 213 17.05 -6.62 -11.20
N LEU A 214 18.33 -6.51 -11.54
CA LEU A 214 19.25 -5.68 -10.78
C LEU A 214 18.84 -4.20 -10.81
N ASN A 215 18.38 -3.71 -11.97
CA ASN A 215 17.85 -2.36 -12.11
C ASN A 215 16.58 -2.16 -11.27
N LEU A 216 15.65 -3.12 -11.29
CA LEU A 216 14.47 -3.12 -10.41
C LEU A 216 14.87 -3.03 -8.93
N ASN A 217 15.82 -3.87 -8.50
CA ASN A 217 16.23 -3.92 -7.10
C ASN A 217 16.86 -2.59 -6.66
N ARG A 218 17.72 -1.98 -7.48
CA ARG A 218 18.28 -0.65 -7.21
C ARG A 218 17.20 0.43 -7.14
N ASP A 219 16.22 0.36 -8.03
CA ASP A 219 15.12 1.31 -8.08
C ASP A 219 14.23 1.22 -6.83
N LEU A 220 13.88 -0.01 -6.41
CA LEU A 220 13.15 -0.26 -5.17
C LEU A 220 13.90 0.24 -3.93
N SER A 221 15.22 0.01 -3.85
CA SER A 221 16.04 0.55 -2.75
C SER A 221 16.06 2.07 -2.74
N ARG A 222 16.13 2.73 -3.91
CA ARG A 222 16.06 4.21 -3.99
C ARG A 222 14.70 4.75 -3.58
N LEU A 223 13.61 4.09 -3.99
CA LEU A 223 12.26 4.42 -3.57
C LEU A 223 12.12 4.28 -2.05
N GLN A 224 12.65 3.19 -1.47
CA GLN A 224 12.69 2.95 -0.04
C GLN A 224 13.40 4.11 0.70
N GLU A 225 14.64 4.43 0.33
CA GLU A 225 15.43 5.50 0.95
C GLU A 225 14.73 6.86 0.90
N THR A 226 14.08 7.15 -0.23
CA THR A 226 13.36 8.41 -0.44
C THR A 226 12.11 8.49 0.45
N LEU A 227 11.31 7.42 0.46
CA LEU A 227 10.01 7.39 1.13
C LEU A 227 10.12 7.21 2.64
N ILE A 228 11.08 6.43 3.14
CA ILE A 228 11.27 6.23 4.58
C ILE A 228 11.65 7.54 5.30
N SER A 229 12.34 8.46 4.60
CA SER A 229 12.69 9.77 5.14
C SER A 229 11.53 10.77 5.16
N SER A 230 10.43 10.47 4.47
CA SER A 230 9.37 11.44 4.15
C SER A 230 7.99 11.04 4.69
N LEU A 231 7.78 9.77 5.05
CA LEU A 231 6.50 9.21 5.50
C LEU A 231 6.64 8.57 6.89
N GLY A 232 5.54 8.57 7.65
CA GLY A 232 5.48 7.79 8.90
C GLY A 232 5.51 6.27 8.67
N ASP A 233 6.02 5.51 9.64
CA ASP A 233 6.26 4.06 9.54
C ASP A 233 5.06 3.25 9.05
N GLN A 234 3.84 3.54 9.56
CA GLN A 234 2.64 2.80 9.17
C GLN A 234 2.27 3.01 7.70
N LYS A 235 2.39 4.25 7.22
CA LYS A 235 2.11 4.62 5.83
C LYS A 235 3.19 4.05 4.90
N PHE A 236 4.44 4.10 5.34
CA PHE A 236 5.55 3.49 4.63
C PHE A 236 5.37 1.96 4.48
N GLN A 237 5.03 1.26 5.57
CA GLN A 237 4.75 -0.17 5.53
C GLN A 237 3.58 -0.51 4.60
N TYR A 238 2.54 0.33 4.60
CA TYR A 238 1.41 0.20 3.68
C TYR A 238 1.85 0.26 2.20
N LEU A 239 2.75 1.17 1.83
CA LEU A 239 3.22 1.31 0.44
C LEU A 239 3.84 0.02 -0.12
N PHE A 240 4.63 -0.68 0.70
CA PHE A 240 5.32 -1.92 0.33
C PHE A 240 4.54 -3.20 0.72
N GLN A 241 3.35 -3.06 1.31
CA GLN A 241 2.49 -4.19 1.63
C GLN A 241 2.03 -4.89 0.35
N GLY A 242 2.01 -6.23 0.36
CA GLY A 242 1.54 -7.03 -0.80
C GLY A 242 2.47 -7.05 -2.02
N LEU A 243 3.60 -6.32 -2.00
CA LEU A 243 4.48 -6.19 -3.17
C LEU A 243 5.08 -7.51 -3.66
N GLY A 244 5.50 -8.42 -2.78
CA GLY A 244 5.99 -9.73 -3.22
C GLY A 244 4.89 -10.64 -3.76
N SER A 245 3.66 -10.59 -3.24
CA SER A 245 2.50 -11.27 -3.86
C SER A 245 2.22 -10.74 -5.28
N PHE A 246 2.30 -9.42 -5.45
CA PHE A 246 2.20 -8.79 -6.76
C PHE A 246 3.28 -9.26 -7.73
N LEU A 247 4.56 -9.22 -7.32
CA LEU A 247 5.70 -9.66 -8.12
C LEU A 247 5.62 -11.15 -8.47
N ALA A 248 5.33 -12.01 -7.49
CA ALA A 248 5.16 -13.44 -7.68
C ALA A 248 4.06 -13.76 -8.69
N THR A 249 2.90 -13.16 -8.52
CA THR A 249 1.76 -13.36 -9.43
C THR A 249 2.05 -12.81 -10.82
N ASN A 250 2.77 -11.69 -10.93
CA ASN A 250 3.19 -11.14 -12.24
C ASN A 250 4.18 -12.06 -12.95
N LEU A 251 5.17 -12.60 -12.23
CA LEU A 251 6.16 -13.55 -12.75
C LEU A 251 5.50 -14.83 -13.27
N ILE A 252 4.63 -15.44 -12.47
CA ILE A 252 3.88 -16.66 -12.84
C ILE A 252 3.01 -16.38 -14.07
N ARG A 253 2.21 -15.32 -14.07
CA ARG A 253 1.32 -14.98 -15.20
C ARG A 253 2.07 -14.59 -16.47
N SER A 254 3.26 -14.04 -16.32
CA SER A 254 4.12 -13.67 -17.44
C SER A 254 4.89 -14.87 -18.00
N SER A 255 4.92 -16.02 -17.32
CA SER A 255 5.56 -17.25 -17.81
C SER A 255 5.04 -17.68 -19.19
N LYS A 256 3.75 -17.44 -19.50
CA LYS A 256 3.15 -17.73 -20.81
C LYS A 256 3.81 -16.98 -21.99
N ARG A 257 4.51 -15.89 -21.70
CA ARG A 257 5.25 -15.09 -22.69
C ARG A 257 6.55 -15.77 -23.13
N PHE A 258 7.06 -16.73 -22.36
CA PHE A 258 8.21 -17.53 -22.79
C PHE A 258 7.82 -18.45 -23.95
N ARG A 259 8.63 -18.42 -25.01
CA ARG A 259 8.53 -19.37 -26.11
C ARG A 259 9.13 -20.73 -25.72
N ARG A 260 10.36 -20.69 -25.19
CA ARG A 260 11.14 -21.84 -24.68
C ARG A 260 12.04 -21.36 -23.54
N ILE A 261 12.38 -22.26 -22.62
CA ILE A 261 13.33 -22.02 -21.52
C ILE A 261 14.30 -23.20 -21.40
N SER A 262 15.58 -22.93 -21.17
CA SER A 262 16.58 -23.97 -20.90
C SER A 262 16.65 -24.29 -19.41
N GLU A 263 17.30 -25.40 -19.05
CA GLU A 263 17.57 -25.76 -17.65
C GLU A 263 18.37 -24.66 -16.91
N THR A 264 19.39 -24.13 -17.57
CA THR A 264 20.17 -22.97 -17.10
C THR A 264 19.30 -21.70 -16.98
N GLY A 265 18.35 -21.50 -17.89
CA GLY A 265 17.38 -20.41 -17.86
C GLY A 265 16.43 -20.50 -16.67
N ILE A 266 16.00 -21.72 -16.29
CA ILE A 266 15.21 -21.95 -15.07
C ILE A 266 16.04 -21.55 -13.85
N THR A 267 17.29 -22.01 -13.75
CA THR A 267 18.21 -21.63 -12.65
C THR A 267 18.39 -20.11 -12.57
N LYS A 268 18.59 -19.44 -13.71
CA LYS A 268 18.69 -17.98 -13.79
C LYS A 268 17.40 -17.29 -13.31
N MET A 269 16.22 -17.81 -13.66
CA MET A 269 14.95 -17.29 -13.16
C MET A 269 14.83 -17.45 -11.64
N CYS A 270 15.14 -18.62 -11.10
CA CYS A 270 15.13 -18.84 -9.65
C CYS A 270 16.05 -17.86 -8.90
N ARG A 271 17.25 -17.59 -9.44
CA ARG A 271 18.17 -16.58 -8.90
C ARG A 271 17.64 -15.15 -9.01
N ASN A 272 16.93 -14.81 -10.08
CA ASN A 272 16.25 -13.51 -10.20
C ASN A 272 15.22 -13.33 -9.08
N ILE A 273 14.39 -14.35 -8.85
CA ILE A 273 13.35 -14.33 -7.80
C ILE A 273 13.99 -14.16 -6.42
N PHE A 274 15.04 -14.94 -6.14
CA PHE A 274 15.78 -14.86 -4.88
C PHE A 274 16.43 -13.48 -4.68
N SER A 275 17.02 -12.90 -5.73
CA SER A 275 17.62 -11.57 -5.64
C SER A 275 16.57 -10.49 -5.29
N THR A 276 15.40 -10.54 -5.91
CA THR A 276 14.30 -9.62 -5.58
C THR A 276 13.73 -9.86 -4.19
N GLU A 277 13.61 -11.13 -3.75
CA GLU A 277 13.20 -11.46 -2.39
C GLU A 277 14.14 -10.86 -1.34
N GLN A 278 15.45 -10.95 -1.57
CA GLN A 278 16.45 -10.37 -0.68
C GLN A 278 16.29 -8.84 -0.56
N THR A 279 16.10 -8.15 -1.68
CA THR A 279 15.85 -6.69 -1.69
C THR A 279 14.57 -6.33 -0.93
N LEU A 280 13.47 -7.06 -1.11
CA LEU A 280 12.22 -6.77 -0.41
C LEU A 280 12.30 -7.05 1.10
N THR A 281 13.06 -8.08 1.48
CA THR A 281 13.32 -8.40 2.88
C THR A 281 14.07 -7.26 3.57
N GLN A 282 15.04 -6.67 2.88
CA GLN A 282 15.77 -5.48 3.35
C GLN A 282 14.85 -4.26 3.46
N ILE A 283 13.91 -4.09 2.52
CA ILE A 283 12.98 -2.96 2.50
C ILE A 283 11.98 -2.98 3.66
N ARG A 284 11.44 -4.17 3.98
CA ARG A 284 10.30 -4.27 4.90
C ARG A 284 10.65 -4.15 6.37
N THR A 285 11.91 -4.33 6.78
CA THR A 285 12.45 -4.29 8.16
C THR A 285 11.82 -5.29 9.15
N ILE A 286 10.53 -5.59 9.03
CA ILE A 286 9.78 -6.65 9.71
C ILE A 286 10.06 -7.96 8.98
N GLY A 287 10.96 -8.75 9.57
CA GLY A 287 11.49 -9.98 9.02
C GLY A 287 10.42 -11.03 8.71
N GLY A 288 10.54 -11.62 7.52
CA GLY A 288 9.78 -12.76 7.05
C GLY A 288 10.00 -12.91 5.55
N GLY A 289 10.51 -14.06 5.11
CA GLY A 289 10.61 -14.36 3.67
C GLY A 289 9.24 -14.19 3.02
N ASP A 290 9.20 -13.61 1.82
CA ASP A 290 7.94 -13.40 1.14
C ASP A 290 7.46 -14.75 0.63
N ALA A 291 6.59 -15.41 1.41
CA ALA A 291 6.06 -16.74 1.12
C ALA A 291 5.47 -16.82 -0.30
N GLU A 292 5.02 -15.70 -0.84
CA GLU A 292 4.48 -15.58 -2.19
C GLU A 292 5.58 -15.56 -3.25
N LEU A 293 6.73 -14.90 -3.01
CA LEU A 293 7.88 -15.02 -3.92
C LEU A 293 8.47 -16.42 -3.89
N MET A 294 8.49 -17.07 -2.73
CA MET A 294 8.81 -18.49 -2.63
C MET A 294 7.81 -19.36 -3.38
N ARG A 295 6.53 -18.96 -3.47
CA ARG A 295 5.53 -19.59 -4.35
C ARG A 295 5.95 -19.49 -5.82
N ALA A 296 6.38 -18.31 -6.27
CA ALA A 296 6.90 -18.14 -7.63
C ALA A 296 8.18 -18.96 -7.88
N HIS A 297 9.08 -19.06 -6.90
CA HIS A 297 10.26 -19.91 -6.99
C HIS A 297 9.88 -21.37 -7.22
N ARG A 298 9.00 -21.92 -6.38
CA ARG A 298 8.49 -23.29 -6.50
C ARG A 298 7.82 -23.53 -7.86
N TYR A 299 7.06 -22.56 -8.38
CA TYR A 299 6.44 -22.66 -9.70
C TYR A 299 7.46 -22.88 -10.82
N PHE A 300 8.58 -22.15 -10.84
CA PHE A 300 9.61 -22.35 -11.85
C PHE A 300 10.42 -23.63 -11.60
N GLU A 301 10.57 -24.07 -10.36
CA GLU A 301 11.20 -25.37 -10.05
C GLU A 301 10.39 -26.56 -10.59
N LEU A 302 9.06 -26.46 -10.67
CA LEU A 302 8.22 -27.52 -11.29
C LEU A 302 8.59 -27.77 -12.76
N LEU A 303 9.28 -26.84 -13.44
CA LEU A 303 9.77 -27.07 -14.81
C LEU A 303 10.86 -28.15 -14.87
N TYR A 304 11.54 -28.47 -13.77
CA TYR A 304 12.45 -29.62 -13.70
C TYR A 304 11.70 -30.96 -13.63
N SER A 305 10.62 -31.04 -12.86
CA SER A 305 9.85 -32.28 -12.60
C SER A 305 9.06 -32.79 -13.80
N LYS A 306 8.89 -34.11 -13.94
CA LYS A 306 8.09 -34.70 -15.05
C LYS A 306 6.60 -34.34 -14.94
N PRO A 307 5.83 -34.34 -16.05
CA PRO A 307 4.39 -34.05 -16.01
C PRO A 307 3.61 -34.92 -15.01
N ASP A 308 3.93 -36.22 -14.92
CA ASP A 308 3.29 -37.15 -13.99
C ASP A 308 3.61 -36.81 -12.52
N GLU A 309 4.84 -36.35 -12.24
CA GLU A 309 5.25 -35.89 -10.92
C GLU A 309 4.53 -34.59 -10.54
N ILE A 310 4.29 -33.69 -11.50
CA ILE A 310 3.53 -32.45 -11.26
C ILE A 310 2.08 -32.79 -10.86
N ILE A 311 1.47 -33.80 -11.50
CA ILE A 311 0.12 -34.27 -11.16
C ILE A 311 0.13 -34.93 -9.77
N GLY A 312 1.12 -35.77 -9.47
CA GLY A 312 1.28 -36.36 -8.13
C GLY A 312 1.44 -35.29 -7.03
N ILE A 313 2.21 -34.23 -7.29
CA ILE A 313 2.34 -33.10 -6.36
C ILE A 313 1.00 -32.37 -6.17
N LEU A 314 0.19 -32.25 -7.23
CA LEU A 314 -1.16 -31.67 -7.15
C LEU A 314 -2.09 -32.51 -6.27
N GLU A 315 -2.02 -33.84 -6.40
CA GLU A 315 -2.82 -34.79 -5.61
C GLU A 315 -2.41 -34.79 -4.13
N GLU A 316 -1.10 -34.68 -3.84
CA GLU A 316 -0.58 -34.70 -2.47
C GLU A 316 -0.70 -33.36 -1.73
N LYS A 317 -0.40 -32.23 -2.40
CA LYS A 317 -0.30 -30.90 -1.76
C LYS A 317 -1.52 -30.01 -2.00
N GLY A 318 -2.44 -30.43 -2.86
CA GLY A 318 -3.59 -29.64 -3.26
C GLY A 318 -3.26 -28.52 -4.25
N GLN A 319 -4.26 -27.67 -4.54
CA GLN A 319 -4.16 -26.61 -5.54
C GLN A 319 -3.44 -25.37 -5.01
N GLU A 320 -2.14 -25.24 -5.31
CA GLU A 320 -1.33 -24.05 -4.96
C GLU A 320 -1.42 -22.93 -6.04
N TYR A 321 -1.70 -23.30 -7.30
CA TYR A 321 -1.79 -22.38 -8.44
C TYR A 321 -3.16 -22.45 -9.14
N THR A 322 -3.48 -21.47 -9.97
CA THR A 322 -4.73 -21.53 -10.75
C THR A 322 -4.62 -22.59 -11.86
N GLU A 323 -5.76 -23.13 -12.31
CA GLU A 323 -5.79 -24.09 -13.43
C GLU A 323 -5.09 -23.52 -14.67
N THR A 324 -5.30 -22.24 -14.96
CA THR A 324 -4.63 -21.56 -16.08
C THR A 324 -3.11 -21.51 -15.92
N ASP A 325 -2.60 -21.39 -14.69
CA ASP A 325 -1.16 -21.37 -14.44
C ASP A 325 -0.55 -22.76 -14.67
N TYR A 326 -1.20 -23.84 -14.22
CA TYR A 326 -0.76 -25.20 -14.50
C TYR A 326 -0.77 -25.52 -16.01
N ILE A 327 -1.81 -25.10 -16.74
CA ILE A 327 -1.89 -25.26 -18.19
C ILE A 327 -0.72 -24.50 -18.87
N ASN A 328 -0.45 -23.27 -18.44
CA ASN A 328 0.67 -22.48 -18.98
C ASN A 328 2.03 -23.14 -18.68
N LEU A 329 2.22 -23.68 -17.48
CA LEU A 329 3.42 -24.42 -17.07
C LEU A 329 3.67 -25.64 -17.97
N LEU A 330 2.65 -26.48 -18.15
CA LEU A 330 2.74 -27.68 -18.98
C LEU A 330 3.01 -27.33 -20.46
N HIS A 331 2.34 -26.30 -20.98
CA HIS A 331 2.62 -25.81 -22.33
C HIS A 331 4.05 -25.29 -22.48
N LEU A 332 4.56 -24.53 -21.50
CA LEU A 332 5.94 -24.04 -21.52
C LEU A 332 6.93 -25.20 -21.48
N LYS A 333 6.67 -26.21 -20.64
CA LYS A 333 7.49 -27.43 -20.55
C LYS A 333 7.52 -28.18 -21.88
N HIS A 334 6.37 -28.46 -22.48
CA HIS A 334 6.27 -29.15 -23.77
C HIS A 334 7.00 -28.40 -24.90
N ARG A 335 6.90 -27.07 -24.95
CA ARG A 335 7.63 -26.27 -25.96
C ARG A 335 9.14 -26.28 -25.75
N SER A 336 9.58 -26.36 -24.50
CA SER A 336 10.98 -26.23 -24.11
C SER A 336 11.72 -27.56 -24.25
N PHE A 337 11.10 -28.63 -23.75
CA PHE A 337 11.53 -30.02 -23.77
C PHE A 337 10.52 -30.83 -24.58
N PRO A 338 10.50 -30.68 -25.92
CA PRO A 338 9.74 -31.62 -26.75
C PRO A 338 10.27 -33.01 -26.44
N ALA A 339 9.38 -34.00 -26.28
CA ALA A 339 9.76 -35.38 -26.04
C ALA A 339 10.78 -35.80 -27.10
N THR A 340 12.07 -35.80 -26.73
CA THR A 340 13.05 -36.60 -27.44
C THR A 340 12.66 -38.04 -27.16
N ASP A 341 12.40 -38.80 -28.22
CA ASP A 341 12.22 -40.24 -28.25
C ASP A 341 13.32 -40.96 -27.44
N PHE A 342 13.17 -41.00 -26.12
CA PHE A 342 14.02 -41.76 -25.19
C PHE A 342 13.20 -42.76 -24.35
N ASP A 343 11.88 -42.84 -24.57
CA ASP A 343 11.04 -43.94 -24.08
C ASP A 343 11.00 -45.14 -25.06
N LEU A 344 11.94 -45.21 -26.00
CA LEU A 344 12.26 -46.42 -26.76
C LEU A 344 13.67 -46.89 -26.39
N LYS A 345 13.81 -47.46 -25.18
CA LYS A 345 14.81 -48.50 -24.92
C LYS A 345 14.47 -49.33 -23.70
#